data_AF-U2EGJ0-F1
#
_entry.id   AF-U2EGJ0-F1
#
_cell.length_a   1.000
_cell.length_b   1.000
_cell.length_c   1.000
_cell.angle_alpha   90.00
_cell.angle_beta   90.00
_cell.angle_gamma   90.00
#
_symmetry.space_group_name_H-M   'P 1'
#
loop_
_entity.id
_entity.type
_entity.pdbx_description
1 polymer ?
#
loop_
_entity_poly.entity_id
_entity_poly.type
_entity_poly.pdbx_seq_one_letter_code
_entity_poly.pdbx_strand_id
1 'polypeptide(L)'
;MTREDKIDITTKGLFLGLILFVSTIAFLLISKDMQNLKTVGTFLIPIVICYALVGMLIRWMVYRSALKKESNHLFSGVASYYWVCMIFTVISVCAYFIPQAIRYIVLINAAVLLLVWVLDYLYLKNIAKELNSGLKYHRVTLIEDLLARPQTEDMFMKEIEVYCNKNHLTLEVIKSGIPAKVKMDNTPYLVKLGQYYSMIGTIVYTLEFSSILSSAAGSKN
;
A
#
# COMPACT_ATOMS: atom_id res chain seq x y z
N MET A 1 -13.91 -11.76 -5.93
CA MET A 1 -13.09 -12.55 -4.98
C MET A 1 -12.57 -13.76 -5.72
N THR A 2 -11.32 -13.69 -6.13
CA THR A 2 -10.64 -14.75 -6.91
C THR A 2 -10.35 -15.96 -6.01
N ARG A 3 -9.94 -17.08 -6.60
CA ARG A 3 -9.50 -18.27 -5.83
C ARG A 3 -8.26 -17.95 -4.98
N GLU A 4 -7.37 -17.12 -5.49
CA GLU A 4 -6.15 -16.68 -4.81
C GLU A 4 -6.47 -15.81 -3.59
N ASP A 5 -7.43 -14.89 -3.72
CA ASP A 5 -7.90 -14.07 -2.60
C ASP A 5 -8.46 -14.92 -1.45
N LYS A 6 -9.21 -15.99 -1.77
CA LYS A 6 -9.77 -16.91 -0.78
C LYS A 6 -8.66 -17.61 0.01
N ILE A 7 -7.62 -18.06 -0.69
CA ILE A 7 -6.48 -18.75 -0.10
C ILE A 7 -5.70 -17.78 0.78
N ASP A 8 -5.49 -16.53 0.35
CA ASP A 8 -4.80 -15.50 1.12
C ASP A 8 -5.55 -15.16 2.42
N ILE A 9 -6.87 -14.95 2.33
CA ILE A 9 -7.73 -14.66 3.50
C ILE A 9 -7.68 -15.81 4.49
N THR A 10 -7.81 -17.04 4.00
CA THR A 10 -7.82 -18.23 4.85
C THR A 10 -6.46 -18.44 5.53
N THR A 11 -5.36 -18.36 4.77
CA THR A 11 -4.01 -18.61 5.28
C THR A 11 -3.58 -17.53 6.28
N LYS A 12 -3.74 -16.25 5.94
CA LYS A 12 -3.40 -15.15 6.85
C LYS A 12 -4.35 -15.08 8.05
N GLY A 13 -5.63 -15.43 7.86
CA GLY A 13 -6.62 -15.52 8.93
C GLY A 13 -6.29 -16.61 9.94
N LEU A 14 -5.90 -17.81 9.47
CA LEU A 14 -5.44 -18.91 10.32
C LEU A 14 -4.19 -18.53 11.12
N PHE A 15 -3.21 -17.90 10.47
CA PHE A 15 -1.99 -17.45 11.13
C PHE A 15 -2.28 -16.42 12.23
N LEU A 16 -3.18 -15.46 11.96
CA LEU A 16 -3.64 -14.48 12.95
C LEU A 16 -4.33 -15.18 14.14
N GLY A 17 -5.22 -16.14 13.88
CA GLY A 17 -5.87 -16.93 14.93
C GLY A 17 -4.87 -17.67 15.81
N LEU A 18 -3.82 -18.24 15.21
CA LEU A 18 -2.75 -18.92 15.94
C LEU A 18 -1.94 -17.97 16.83
N ILE A 19 -1.61 -16.77 16.35
CA ILE A 19 -0.94 -15.73 17.16
C ILE A 19 -1.77 -15.38 18.40
N LEU A 20 -3.08 -15.18 18.23
CA LEU A 20 -4.00 -14.88 19.33
C LEU A 20 -4.07 -16.03 20.35
N PHE A 21 -4.17 -17.26 19.87
CA PHE A 21 -4.14 -18.44 20.72
C PHE A 21 -2.84 -18.54 21.53
N VAL A 22 -1.68 -18.42 20.87
CA VAL A 22 -0.37 -18.45 21.55
C VAL A 22 -0.25 -17.33 22.58
N SER A 23 -0.76 -16.13 22.27
CA SER A 23 -0.74 -15.01 23.22
C SER A 23 -1.57 -15.30 24.48
N THR A 24 -2.69 -16.01 24.33
CA THR A 24 -3.54 -16.43 25.44
C THR A 24 -2.84 -17.45 26.33
N ILE A 25 -2.17 -18.45 25.72
CA ILE A 25 -1.38 -19.44 26.47
C ILE A 25 -0.23 -18.75 27.20
N ALA A 26 0.52 -17.87 26.53
CA ALA A 26 1.62 -17.14 27.13
C ALA A 26 1.16 -16.31 28.33
N PHE A 27 0.03 -15.62 28.21
CA PHE A 27 -0.56 -14.85 29.31
C PHE A 27 -0.96 -15.74 30.50
N LEU A 28 -1.61 -16.87 30.25
CA LEU A 28 -2.02 -17.81 31.30
C LEU A 28 -0.81 -18.42 32.02
N LEU A 29 0.27 -18.69 31.29
CA LEU A 29 1.54 -19.16 31.86
C LEU A 29 2.21 -18.10 32.74
N ILE A 30 2.29 -16.84 32.27
CA ILE A 30 2.87 -15.72 33.03
C ILE A 30 2.04 -15.43 34.29
N SER A 31 0.71 -15.47 34.17
CA SER A 31 -0.22 -15.22 35.27
C SER A 31 -0.34 -16.40 36.25
N LYS A 32 0.33 -17.52 35.96
CA LYS A 32 0.31 -18.77 36.73
C LYS A 32 -1.11 -19.31 37.01
N ASP A 33 -2.05 -19.04 36.11
CA ASP A 33 -3.45 -19.47 36.27
C ASP A 33 -3.63 -20.90 35.76
N MET A 34 -3.27 -21.86 36.62
CA MET A 34 -3.28 -23.29 36.31
C MET A 34 -4.69 -23.85 36.09
N GLN A 35 -5.72 -23.21 36.65
CA GLN A 35 -7.10 -23.66 36.50
C GLN A 35 -7.62 -23.38 35.08
N ASN A 36 -7.39 -22.17 34.58
CA ASN A 36 -7.76 -21.82 33.20
C ASN A 36 -6.86 -22.53 32.18
N LEU A 37 -5.57 -22.71 32.48
CA LEU A 37 -4.67 -23.47 31.62
C LEU A 37 -5.11 -24.93 31.45
N LYS A 38 -5.55 -25.59 32.53
CA LYS A 38 -6.09 -26.96 32.49
C LYS A 38 -7.39 -27.04 31.68
N THR A 39 -8.24 -26.02 31.78
CA THR A 39 -9.48 -25.92 30.99
C THR A 39 -9.16 -25.77 29.51
N VAL A 40 -8.21 -24.90 29.15
CA VAL A 40 -7.74 -24.74 27.77
C VAL A 40 -7.09 -26.01 27.24
N GLY A 41 -6.29 -26.71 28.04
CA GLY A 41 -5.69 -27.99 27.68
C GLY A 41 -6.73 -29.09 27.44
N THR A 42 -7.81 -29.11 28.23
CA THR A 42 -8.90 -30.09 28.09
C THR A 42 -9.74 -29.84 26.83
N PHE A 43 -9.99 -28.57 26.51
CA PHE A 43 -10.76 -28.15 25.35
C PHE A 43 -9.88 -27.57 24.23
N LEU A 44 -8.67 -28.09 24.08
CA LEU A 44 -7.65 -27.51 23.20
C LEU A 44 -8.11 -27.43 21.74
N ILE A 45 -8.62 -28.53 21.20
CA ILE A 45 -9.09 -28.61 19.80
C ILE A 45 -10.21 -27.60 19.53
N PRO A 46 -11.34 -27.58 20.28
CA PRO A 46 -12.42 -26.63 20.01
C PRO A 46 -12.00 -25.17 20.22
N ILE A 47 -11.12 -24.89 21.19
CA ILE A 47 -10.61 -23.53 21.42
C ILE A 47 -9.74 -23.06 20.24
N VAL A 48 -8.82 -23.89 19.76
CA VAL A 48 -7.99 -23.57 18.59
C VAL A 48 -8.86 -23.32 17.35
N ILE A 49 -9.89 -24.14 17.13
CA ILE A 49 -10.84 -23.93 16.02
C ILE A 49 -11.58 -22.59 16.18
N CYS A 50 -11.99 -22.24 17.40
CA CYS A 50 -12.63 -20.95 17.66
C CYS A 50 -11.71 -19.77 17.30
N TYR A 51 -10.45 -19.81 17.75
CA TYR A 51 -9.46 -18.78 17.40
C TYR A 51 -9.17 -18.71 15.89
N ALA A 52 -9.11 -19.86 15.22
CA ALA A 52 -8.97 -19.93 13.75
C ALA A 52 -10.16 -19.27 13.03
N LEU A 53 -11.40 -19.54 13.46
CA LEU A 53 -12.60 -18.91 12.91
C LEU A 53 -12.59 -17.40 13.15
N VAL A 54 -12.22 -16.95 14.35
CA VAL A 54 -12.11 -15.53 14.69
C VAL A 54 -11.06 -14.84 13.81
N GLY A 55 -9.88 -15.43 13.65
CA GLY A 55 -8.82 -14.89 12.79
C GLY A 55 -9.26 -14.77 11.33
N MET A 56 -9.97 -15.78 10.79
CA MET A 56 -10.54 -15.74 9.45
C MET A 56 -11.63 -14.67 9.31
N LEU A 57 -12.52 -14.51 10.30
CA LEU A 57 -13.56 -13.47 10.29
C LEU A 57 -12.96 -12.07 10.28
N ILE A 58 -11.96 -11.81 11.13
CA ILE A 58 -11.25 -10.52 11.16
C ILE A 58 -10.62 -10.24 9.79
N ARG A 59 -9.91 -11.22 9.21
CA ARG A 59 -9.25 -11.03 7.91
C ARG A 59 -10.26 -10.82 6.78
N TRP A 60 -11.39 -11.51 6.81
CA TRP A 60 -12.49 -11.33 5.86
C TRP A 60 -13.13 -9.93 5.96
N MET A 61 -13.33 -9.42 7.17
CA MET A 61 -13.82 -8.05 7.39
C MET A 61 -12.86 -7.00 6.83
N VAL A 62 -11.55 -7.16 7.10
CA VAL A 62 -10.51 -6.26 6.57
C VAL A 62 -10.49 -6.30 5.03
N TYR A 63 -10.50 -7.49 4.42
CA TYR A 63 -10.55 -7.64 2.96
C TYR A 63 -11.79 -6.97 2.35
N ARG A 64 -12.96 -7.14 2.97
CA ARG A 64 -14.21 -6.47 2.53
C ARG A 64 -14.10 -4.95 2.61
N SER A 65 -13.47 -4.41 3.65
CA SER A 65 -13.24 -2.97 3.78
C SER A 65 -12.26 -2.43 2.74
N ALA A 66 -11.25 -3.23 2.34
CA ALA A 66 -10.27 -2.85 1.32
C ALA A 66 -10.85 -2.85 -0.11
N LEU A 67 -11.74 -3.79 -0.43
CA LEU A 67 -12.39 -3.88 -1.75
C LEU A 67 -13.47 -2.80 -1.97
N LYS A 68 -14.17 -2.36 -0.93
CA LYS A 68 -15.26 -1.38 -1.03
C LYS A 68 -14.78 0.07 -1.16
N LYS A 69 -13.72 0.30 -1.94
CA LYS A 69 -13.15 1.64 -2.17
C LYS A 69 -14.03 2.51 -3.08
N GLU A 70 -15.02 1.95 -3.78
CA GLU A 70 -15.79 2.67 -4.81
C GLU A 70 -17.20 3.17 -4.44
N SER A 71 -17.79 2.85 -3.28
CA SER A 71 -19.19 3.30 -3.06
C SER A 71 -19.65 3.54 -1.63
N ASN A 72 -18.82 3.33 -0.62
CA ASN A 72 -19.20 3.64 0.76
C ASN A 72 -18.04 4.29 1.51
N HIS A 73 -18.11 5.61 1.66
CA HIS A 73 -17.15 6.47 2.37
C HIS A 73 -17.02 6.18 3.88
N LEU A 74 -17.69 5.14 4.39
CA LEU A 74 -17.68 4.75 5.81
C LEU A 74 -16.33 4.18 6.29
N PHE A 75 -15.45 3.76 5.39
CA PHE A 75 -14.17 3.10 5.71
C PHE A 75 -12.93 3.78 5.11
N SER A 76 -13.05 5.01 4.58
CA SER A 76 -11.89 5.74 4.05
C SER A 76 -11.33 6.76 5.04
N GLY A 77 -10.01 6.72 5.25
CA GLY A 77 -9.27 7.74 5.99
C GLY A 77 -9.60 7.78 7.49
N VAL A 78 -9.83 8.99 8.03
CA VAL A 78 -10.06 9.25 9.46
C VAL A 78 -11.24 8.43 10.03
N ALA A 79 -12.20 8.01 9.19
CA ALA A 79 -13.30 7.13 9.61
C ALA A 79 -12.82 5.77 10.14
N SER A 80 -11.72 5.20 9.61
CA SER A 80 -11.19 3.93 10.12
C SER A 80 -10.65 4.05 11.54
N TYR A 81 -10.11 5.22 11.90
CA TYR A 81 -9.66 5.52 13.26
C TYR A 81 -10.84 5.51 14.25
N TYR A 82 -11.96 6.14 13.88
CA TYR A 82 -13.18 6.12 14.68
C TYR A 82 -13.79 4.73 14.83
N TRP A 83 -13.72 3.88 13.80
CA TRP A 83 -14.14 2.47 13.89
C TRP A 83 -13.28 1.66 14.85
N VAL A 84 -11.95 1.84 14.82
CA VAL A 84 -11.05 1.20 15.78
C VAL A 84 -11.37 1.64 17.21
N CYS A 85 -11.58 2.95 17.44
CA CYS A 85 -11.98 3.46 18.74
C CYS A 85 -13.36 2.91 19.18
N MET A 86 -14.36 2.92 18.31
CA MET A 86 -15.70 2.38 18.60
C MET A 86 -15.67 0.89 18.94
N ILE A 87 -14.91 0.09 18.19
CA ILE A 87 -14.70 -1.33 18.49
C ILE A 87 -14.03 -1.49 19.85
N PHE A 88 -13.01 -0.68 20.17
CA PHE A 88 -12.33 -0.73 21.46
C PHE A 88 -13.26 -0.35 22.63
N THR A 89 -14.12 0.65 22.43
CA THR A 89 -15.15 1.05 23.40
C THR A 89 -16.18 -0.04 23.60
N VAL A 90 -16.70 -0.64 22.52
CA VAL A 90 -17.64 -1.76 22.58
C VAL A 90 -17.01 -2.96 23.27
N ILE A 91 -15.76 -3.33 22.94
CA ILE A 91 -15.03 -4.40 23.62
C ILE A 91 -14.86 -4.09 25.11
N SER A 92 -14.56 -2.85 25.49
CA SER A 92 -14.40 -2.45 26.89
C SER A 92 -15.71 -2.49 27.67
N VAL A 93 -16.83 -2.13 27.05
CA VAL A 93 -18.17 -2.21 27.64
C VAL A 93 -18.63 -3.67 27.74
N CYS A 94 -18.44 -4.48 26.68
CA CYS A 94 -18.74 -5.91 26.71
C CYS A 94 -17.87 -6.64 27.74
N ALA A 95 -16.62 -6.24 27.92
CA ALA A 95 -15.70 -6.79 28.92
C ALA A 95 -16.16 -6.54 30.37
N TYR A 96 -17.04 -5.57 30.63
CA TYR A 96 -17.64 -5.36 31.94
C TYR A 96 -18.64 -6.46 32.32
N PHE A 97 -19.31 -7.07 31.34
CA PHE A 97 -20.28 -8.15 31.54
C PHE A 97 -19.65 -9.55 31.61
N ILE A 98 -18.33 -9.63 31.46
CA ILE A 98 -17.59 -10.89 31.32
C ILE A 98 -16.86 -11.22 32.66
N PRO A 99 -16.80 -12.50 33.07
CA PRO A 99 -16.02 -12.94 34.24
C PRO A 99 -14.57 -12.45 34.19
N GLN A 100 -14.03 -12.06 35.35
CA GLN A 100 -12.73 -11.40 35.47
C GLN A 100 -11.57 -12.12 34.75
N ALA A 101 -11.54 -13.45 34.77
CA ALA A 101 -10.53 -14.25 34.07
C ALA A 101 -10.59 -14.09 32.53
N ILE A 102 -11.79 -14.10 31.96
CA ILE A 102 -12.00 -13.98 30.51
C ILE A 102 -11.74 -12.53 30.05
N ARG A 103 -12.04 -11.55 30.91
CA ARG A 103 -11.76 -10.13 30.65
C ARG A 103 -10.28 -9.87 30.36
N TYR A 104 -9.36 -10.44 31.13
CA TYR A 104 -7.93 -10.27 30.89
C TYR A 104 -7.45 -10.96 29.60
N ILE A 105 -8.02 -12.13 29.29
CA ILE A 105 -7.74 -12.83 28.03
C ILE A 105 -8.20 -11.98 26.83
N VAL A 106 -9.37 -11.34 26.90
CA VAL A 106 -9.84 -10.45 25.84
C VAL A 106 -8.94 -9.21 25.70
N LEU A 107 -8.53 -8.61 26.82
CA LEU A 107 -7.65 -7.43 26.82
C LEU A 107 -6.27 -7.72 26.20
N ILE A 108 -5.64 -8.85 26.54
CA ILE A 108 -4.33 -9.20 25.97
C ILE A 108 -4.44 -9.47 24.47
N ASN A 109 -5.49 -10.16 24.03
CA ASN A 109 -5.73 -10.39 22.60
C ASN A 109 -5.99 -9.07 21.85
N ALA A 110 -6.74 -8.13 22.44
CA ALA A 110 -6.95 -6.80 21.87
C ALA A 110 -5.62 -6.00 21.76
N ALA A 111 -4.76 -6.09 22.78
CA ALA A 111 -3.44 -5.47 22.76
C ALA A 111 -2.54 -6.08 21.67
N VAL A 112 -2.57 -7.40 21.50
CA VAL A 112 -1.82 -8.10 20.44
C VAL A 112 -2.33 -7.72 19.05
N LEU A 113 -3.65 -7.61 18.86
CA LEU A 113 -4.23 -7.12 17.60
C LEU A 113 -3.76 -5.70 17.28
N LEU A 114 -3.75 -4.81 18.27
CA LEU A 114 -3.24 -3.45 18.11
C LEU A 114 -1.77 -3.46 17.73
N LEU A 115 -0.94 -4.27 18.39
CA LEU A 115 0.48 -4.42 18.07
C LEU A 115 0.69 -4.91 16.64
N VAL A 116 -0.01 -5.97 16.22
CA VAL A 116 0.06 -6.51 14.85
C VAL A 116 -0.34 -5.44 13.84
N TRP A 117 -1.39 -4.68 14.12
CA TRP A 117 -1.84 -3.58 13.26
C TRP A 117 -0.80 -2.45 13.15
N VAL A 118 -0.16 -2.06 14.25
CA VAL A 118 0.92 -1.06 14.24
C VAL A 118 2.14 -1.56 13.46
N LEU A 119 2.51 -2.83 13.63
CA LEU A 119 3.61 -3.43 12.88
C LEU A 119 3.32 -3.47 11.37
N ASP A 120 2.10 -3.85 10.98
CA ASP A 120 1.66 -3.84 9.58
C ASP A 120 1.66 -2.41 9.01
N TYR A 121 1.22 -1.42 9.78
CA TYR A 121 1.28 -0.01 9.40
C TYR A 121 2.73 0.48 9.20
N LEU A 122 3.65 0.14 10.11
CA LEU A 122 5.06 0.50 9.99
C LEU A 122 5.72 -0.20 8.79
N TYR A 123 5.38 -1.46 8.55
CA TYR A 123 5.84 -2.23 7.40
C TYR A 123 5.37 -1.59 6.09
N LEU A 124 4.07 -1.28 5.97
CA LEU A 124 3.52 -0.56 4.81
C LEU A 124 4.15 0.83 4.65
N LYS A 125 4.38 1.55 5.75
CA LYS A 125 5.05 2.86 5.71
C LYS A 125 6.49 2.73 5.22
N ASN A 126 7.22 1.69 5.62
CA ASN A 126 8.58 1.43 5.15
C ASN A 126 8.58 1.03 3.68
N ILE A 127 7.70 0.13 3.25
CA ILE A 127 7.54 -0.21 1.82
C ILE A 127 7.16 1.02 1.01
N ALA A 128 6.20 1.83 1.48
CA ALA A 128 5.81 3.06 0.82
C ALA A 128 7.00 4.02 0.76
N LYS A 129 7.81 4.11 1.81
CA LYS A 129 9.03 4.92 1.83
C LYS A 129 10.10 4.35 0.89
N GLU A 130 10.26 3.04 0.76
CA GLU A 130 11.20 2.39 -0.14
C GLU A 130 10.79 2.57 -1.60
N LEU A 131 9.51 2.34 -1.92
CA LEU A 131 8.92 2.64 -3.22
C LEU A 131 9.00 4.13 -3.54
N ASN A 132 8.69 5.01 -2.58
CA ASN A 132 8.83 6.45 -2.75
C ASN A 132 10.30 6.90 -2.80
N SER A 133 11.23 6.18 -2.18
CA SER A 133 12.67 6.44 -2.28
C SER A 133 13.27 5.92 -3.57
N GLY A 134 12.72 4.84 -4.13
CA GLY A 134 12.98 4.38 -5.49
C GLY A 134 12.38 5.33 -6.53
N LEU A 135 11.20 5.90 -6.24
CA LEU A 135 10.58 6.98 -7.02
C LEU A 135 11.31 8.32 -6.85
N LYS A 136 12.09 8.52 -5.78
CA LYS A 136 12.98 9.69 -5.65
C LYS A 136 14.06 9.72 -6.74
N TYR A 137 14.34 8.58 -7.38
CA TYR A 137 15.18 8.48 -8.57
C TYR A 137 14.39 8.41 -9.88
N HIS A 138 13.08 8.23 -9.85
CA HIS A 138 12.23 8.49 -11.00
C HIS A 138 11.95 9.99 -11.06
N ARG A 139 12.86 10.68 -11.75
CA ARG A 139 12.57 11.93 -12.47
C ARG A 139 11.15 11.79 -13.02
N VAL A 140 10.29 12.78 -12.78
CA VAL A 140 8.98 12.84 -13.43
C VAL A 140 9.26 12.93 -14.93
N THR A 141 9.31 11.77 -15.58
CA THR A 141 9.50 11.65 -17.02
C THR A 141 8.10 11.57 -17.60
N LEU A 142 7.64 12.66 -18.20
CA LEU A 142 6.39 12.62 -18.97
C LEU A 142 6.69 11.80 -20.22
N ILE A 143 5.84 10.82 -20.53
CA ILE A 143 5.98 9.94 -21.69
C ILE A 143 4.77 10.19 -22.58
N GLU A 144 4.98 10.72 -23.78
CA GLU A 144 3.93 10.86 -24.81
C GLU A 144 4.21 9.86 -25.93
N ASP A 145 3.22 9.06 -26.30
CA ASP A 145 3.32 8.09 -27.40
C ASP A 145 3.32 8.81 -28.75
N LEU A 146 4.27 8.43 -29.60
CA LEU A 146 4.40 8.91 -30.97
C LEU A 146 3.78 7.89 -31.93
N LEU A 147 3.02 8.40 -32.91
CA LEU A 147 2.45 7.58 -33.99
C LEU A 147 3.53 6.97 -34.89
N ALA A 148 4.64 7.67 -35.08
CA ALA A 148 5.76 7.21 -35.90
C ALA A 148 7.10 7.75 -35.35
N ARG A 149 8.19 7.05 -35.66
CA ARG A 149 9.54 7.51 -35.31
C ARG A 149 9.91 8.77 -36.11
N PRO A 150 10.28 9.88 -35.44
CA PRO A 150 10.80 11.04 -36.15
C PRO A 150 12.16 10.70 -36.78
N GLN A 151 12.29 10.90 -38.09
CA GLN A 151 13.49 10.56 -38.87
C GLN A 151 14.54 11.69 -38.89
N THR A 152 14.12 12.92 -38.59
CA THR A 152 14.97 14.12 -38.60
C THR A 152 14.80 14.91 -37.30
N GLU A 153 15.79 15.75 -36.98
CA GLU A 153 15.75 16.65 -35.84
C GLU A 153 14.55 17.61 -35.90
N ASP A 154 14.24 18.13 -37.09
CA ASP A 154 13.11 19.02 -37.30
C ASP A 154 11.76 18.33 -37.01
N MET A 155 11.62 17.06 -37.40
CA MET A 155 10.43 16.27 -37.09
C MET A 155 10.30 16.02 -35.59
N PHE A 156 11.43 15.79 -34.90
CA PHE A 156 11.44 15.60 -33.45
C PHE A 156 11.03 16.88 -32.70
N MET A 157 11.55 18.05 -33.11
CA MET A 157 11.17 19.33 -32.52
C MET A 157 9.72 19.69 -32.80
N LYS A 158 9.20 19.38 -33.99
CA LYS A 158 7.80 19.58 -34.34
C LYS A 158 6.85 18.78 -33.45
N GLU A 159 7.18 17.55 -33.09
CA GLU A 159 6.36 16.75 -32.17
C GLU A 159 6.34 17.35 -30.75
N ILE A 160 7.45 17.94 -30.30
CA ILE A 160 7.52 18.68 -29.02
C ILE A 160 6.61 19.92 -29.07
N GLU A 161 6.62 20.67 -30.17
CA GLU A 161 5.74 21.83 -30.38
C GLU A 161 4.26 21.43 -30.39
N VAL A 162 3.91 20.35 -31.11
CA VAL A 162 2.55 19.81 -31.15
C VAL A 162 2.07 19.42 -29.75
N TYR A 163 2.92 18.75 -28.98
CA TYR A 163 2.63 18.41 -27.59
C TYR A 163 2.38 19.64 -26.72
N CYS A 164 3.22 20.67 -26.81
CA CYS A 164 3.05 21.89 -26.03
C CYS A 164 1.79 22.65 -26.41
N ASN A 165 1.50 22.78 -27.71
CA ASN A 165 0.29 23.43 -28.21
C ASN A 165 -1.00 22.70 -27.77
N LYS A 166 -1.01 21.36 -27.83
CA LYS A 166 -2.14 20.52 -27.39
C LYS A 166 -2.46 20.72 -25.90
N ASN A 167 -1.43 20.95 -25.09
CA ASN A 167 -1.56 21.10 -23.63
C ASN A 167 -1.57 22.57 -23.17
N HIS A 168 -1.62 23.53 -24.10
CA HIS A 168 -1.56 24.98 -23.82
C HIS A 168 -0.33 25.40 -23.00
N LEU A 169 0.81 24.73 -23.22
CA LEU A 169 2.09 25.01 -22.54
C LEU A 169 2.91 26.01 -23.35
N THR A 170 3.60 26.91 -22.65
CA THR A 170 4.59 27.81 -23.24
C THR A 170 5.91 27.06 -23.48
N LEU A 171 6.43 27.10 -24.72
CA LEU A 171 7.65 26.41 -25.12
C LEU A 171 8.78 27.40 -25.40
N GLU A 172 9.90 27.31 -24.67
CA GLU A 172 11.16 27.98 -25.01
C GLU A 172 12.23 26.93 -25.35
N VAL A 173 12.81 27.01 -26.55
CA VAL A 173 13.87 26.06 -26.97
C VAL A 173 15.23 26.55 -26.46
N ILE A 174 15.87 25.77 -25.60
CA ILE A 174 17.21 26.07 -25.05
C ILE A 174 18.30 25.44 -25.92
N LYS A 175 18.09 24.20 -26.39
CA LYS A 175 18.98 23.50 -27.31
C LYS A 175 18.18 22.53 -28.19
N SER A 176 18.20 22.78 -29.50
CA SER A 176 17.69 21.86 -30.51
C SER A 176 18.61 20.65 -30.68
N GLY A 177 18.02 19.48 -30.91
CA GLY A 177 18.75 18.21 -31.10
C GLY A 177 17.97 17.00 -30.61
N ILE A 178 18.52 15.81 -30.88
CA ILE A 178 18.09 14.56 -30.22
C ILE A 178 19.26 14.14 -29.30
N PRO A 179 19.18 14.34 -27.97
CA PRO A 179 18.07 14.88 -27.19
C PRO A 179 17.99 16.43 -27.16
N ALA A 180 16.77 16.95 -27.03
CA ALA A 180 16.50 18.39 -26.97
C ALA A 180 16.46 18.89 -25.51
N LYS A 181 16.82 20.15 -25.28
CA LYS A 181 16.56 20.84 -24.02
C LYS A 181 15.55 21.95 -24.28
N VAL A 182 14.40 21.85 -23.63
CA VAL A 182 13.30 22.79 -23.79
C VAL A 182 12.82 23.24 -22.43
N LYS A 183 12.24 24.43 -22.35
CA LYS A 183 11.57 24.93 -21.16
C LYS A 183 10.08 24.90 -21.46
N MET A 184 9.32 24.19 -20.64
CA MET A 184 7.86 24.14 -20.71
C MET A 184 7.31 24.83 -19.46
N ASP A 185 6.49 25.87 -19.63
CA ASP A 185 5.92 26.65 -18.51
C ASP A 185 6.95 27.04 -17.45
N ASN A 186 8.00 27.71 -17.94
CA ASN A 186 9.12 28.20 -17.13
C ASN A 186 9.96 27.11 -16.43
N THR A 187 9.68 25.82 -16.67
CA THR A 187 10.42 24.68 -16.11
C THR A 187 11.29 24.01 -17.17
N PRO A 188 12.61 23.82 -16.94
CA PRO A 188 13.50 23.20 -17.93
C PRO A 188 13.37 21.67 -17.95
N TYR A 189 13.28 21.10 -19.14
CA TYR A 189 13.17 19.67 -19.43
C TYR A 189 14.21 19.22 -20.47
N LEU A 190 14.67 17.98 -20.33
CA LEU A 190 15.47 17.25 -21.32
C LEU A 190 14.55 16.24 -22.00
N VAL A 191 14.34 16.40 -23.30
CA VAL A 191 13.46 15.55 -24.11
C VAL A 191 14.29 14.51 -24.85
N LYS A 192 13.97 13.23 -24.66
CA LYS A 192 14.61 12.09 -25.30
C LYS A 192 13.59 11.29 -26.11
N LEU A 193 14.08 10.57 -27.11
CA LEU A 193 13.28 9.58 -27.82
C LEU A 193 13.38 8.22 -27.10
N GLY A 194 12.25 7.75 -26.58
CA GLY A 194 12.10 6.44 -25.96
C GLY A 194 11.43 5.42 -26.90
N GLN A 195 11.45 4.16 -26.49
CA GLN A 195 10.73 3.09 -27.17
C GLN A 195 10.33 1.99 -26.17
N TYR A 196 9.13 1.43 -26.33
CA TYR A 196 8.67 0.26 -25.58
C TYR A 196 7.85 -0.70 -26.45
N TYR A 197 7.64 -1.93 -25.99
CA TYR A 197 6.83 -2.92 -26.67
C TYR A 197 5.41 -2.93 -26.10
N SER A 198 4.40 -2.78 -26.96
CA SER A 198 2.99 -3.01 -26.60
C SER A 198 2.75 -4.48 -26.26
N MET A 199 1.66 -4.80 -25.56
CA MET A 199 1.24 -6.18 -25.24
C MET A 199 1.11 -7.08 -26.49
N ILE A 200 0.92 -6.49 -27.67
CA ILE A 200 0.77 -7.20 -28.96
C ILE A 200 2.13 -7.31 -29.70
N GLY A 201 3.23 -6.85 -29.10
CA GLY A 201 4.59 -6.94 -29.65
C GLY A 201 4.97 -5.85 -30.65
N THR A 202 4.12 -4.84 -30.85
CA THR A 202 4.42 -3.69 -31.72
C THR A 202 5.31 -2.68 -30.99
N ILE A 203 6.33 -2.17 -31.68
CA ILE A 203 7.20 -1.10 -31.16
C ILE A 203 6.39 0.20 -31.14
N VAL A 204 6.33 0.83 -29.97
CA VAL A 204 5.77 2.17 -29.77
C VAL A 204 6.93 3.11 -29.44
N TYR A 205 7.04 4.21 -30.17
CA TYR A 205 8.03 5.26 -29.93
C TYR A 205 7.45 6.30 -29.00
N THR A 206 8.27 6.92 -28.15
CA THR A 206 7.79 7.90 -27.16
C THR A 206 8.69 9.13 -27.06
N LEU A 207 8.10 10.26 -26.68
CA LEU A 207 8.84 11.41 -26.18
C LEU A 207 8.93 11.33 -24.65
N GLU A 208 10.15 11.29 -24.14
CA GLU A 208 10.44 11.25 -22.70
C GLU A 208 10.93 12.63 -22.22
N PHE A 209 10.11 13.37 -21.48
CA PHE A 209 10.46 14.67 -20.92
C PHE A 209 10.95 14.54 -19.48
N SER A 210 12.27 14.60 -19.26
CA SER A 210 12.89 14.57 -17.93
C SER A 210 13.15 15.98 -17.40
N SER A 211 12.57 16.38 -16.26
CA SER A 211 12.84 17.69 -15.64
C SER A 211 14.32 17.88 -15.27
N ILE A 212 14.94 19.01 -15.63
CA ILE A 212 16.36 19.34 -15.39
C ILE A 212 16.60 19.85 -13.95
N LEU A 213 15.55 20.15 -13.19
CA LEU A 213 15.62 20.75 -11.84
C LEU A 213 16.32 19.89 -10.77
N SER A 214 16.76 18.66 -11.09
CA SER A 214 17.57 17.81 -10.19
C SER A 214 19.04 17.65 -10.61
N SER A 215 19.51 18.26 -11.71
CA SER A 215 20.90 18.05 -12.18
C SER A 215 21.91 19.05 -11.60
N ALA A 216 21.47 20.07 -10.86
CA ALA A 216 22.35 21.10 -10.28
C ALA A 216 22.69 20.85 -8.80
N ALA A 217 22.09 19.86 -8.14
CA ALA A 217 22.34 19.54 -6.73
C ALA A 217 23.27 18.32 -6.50
N GLY A 218 23.96 17.86 -7.56
CA GLY A 218 24.90 16.73 -7.51
C GLY A 218 26.35 17.08 -7.85
N SER A 219 26.69 18.37 -7.87
CA SER A 219 28.08 18.83 -7.97
C SER A 219 28.30 19.90 -6.91
N LYS A 220 28.63 19.45 -5.70
CA LYS A 220 29.59 20.08 -4.79
C LYS A 220 29.77 19.22 -3.54
N ASN A 221 31.03 18.82 -3.38
CA ASN A 221 31.73 18.20 -2.26
C ASN A 221 31.46 16.72 -1.98
#